data_AF-A0A850XUG7-F1
#
_entry.id   AF-A0A850XUG7-F1
#
_cell.length_a   1.000
_cell.length_b   1.000
_cell.length_c   1.000
_cell.angle_alpha   90.00
_cell.angle_beta   90.00
_cell.angle_gamma   90.00
#
_symmetry.space_group_name_H-M   'P 1'
#
loop_
_entity.id
_entity.type
_entity.pdbx_description
1 polymer ?
#
loop_
_entity_poly.entity_id
_entity_poly.type
_entity_poly.pdbx_seq_one_letter_code
_entity_poly.pdbx_strand_id
1 'polypeptide(L)'
;PVSLDVAVGAPFGGDDGSGQVFIFRGQSEGLMPVPTQRLNSPFPSPAAFGFALRGATDLDGNGYPDLLVGAYGADKVAVYRGQPVVVARTQLSVPDGLNPKIQACVVPSSGAHVSW
;
A
#
# COMPACT_ATOMS: atom_id res chain seq x y z
N PRO A 1 5.32 14.49 12.69
CA PRO A 1 6.39 13.47 12.68
C PRO A 1 6.13 12.46 11.55
N VAL A 2 7.04 12.37 10.57
CA VAL A 2 7.04 11.23 9.64
C VAL A 2 7.37 10.00 10.46
N SER A 3 6.40 9.08 10.62
CA SER A 3 6.65 7.80 11.26
C SER A 3 7.44 6.93 10.29
N LEU A 4 8.56 6.37 10.76
CA LEU A 4 9.43 5.53 9.94
C LEU A 4 8.81 4.13 9.77
N ASP A 5 8.89 3.58 8.56
CA ASP A 5 8.52 2.20 8.27
C ASP A 5 9.72 1.26 8.46
N VAL A 6 9.46 -0.03 8.70
CA VAL A 6 10.48 -1.05 8.94
C VAL A 6 10.24 -2.27 8.05
N ALA A 7 11.31 -2.81 7.46
CA ALA A 7 11.32 -4.10 6.79
C ALA A 7 11.95 -5.17 7.69
N VAL A 8 11.31 -6.33 7.82
CA VAL A 8 11.77 -7.47 8.63
C VAL A 8 11.90 -8.71 7.75
N GLY A 9 13.09 -9.30 7.73
CA GLY A 9 13.37 -10.51 6.96
C GLY A 9 13.04 -11.79 7.75
N ALA A 10 12.52 -12.80 7.05
CA ALA A 10 12.37 -14.17 7.50
C ALA A 10 13.04 -15.08 6.46
N PRO A 11 14.37 -15.27 6.51
CA PRO A 11 15.15 -15.87 5.42
C PRO A 11 14.77 -17.31 5.06
N PHE A 12 14.13 -18.02 5.99
CA PHE A 12 13.67 -19.41 5.81
C PHE A 12 12.14 -19.53 5.91
N GLY A 13 11.43 -18.39 5.86
CA GLY A 13 9.96 -18.35 5.84
C GLY A 13 9.38 -18.63 4.46
N GLY A 14 8.04 -18.64 4.38
CA GLY A 14 7.29 -19.02 3.18
C GLY A 14 7.07 -20.53 3.06
N ASP A 15 6.12 -20.93 2.23
CA ASP A 15 5.66 -22.33 2.14
C ASP A 15 6.77 -23.27 1.62
N ASP A 16 7.69 -22.75 0.81
CA ASP A 16 8.85 -23.47 0.26
C ASP A 16 10.17 -23.17 1.00
N GLY A 17 10.12 -22.37 2.08
CA GLY A 17 11.30 -21.96 2.86
C GLY A 17 12.28 -21.07 2.08
N SER A 18 11.89 -20.51 0.94
CA SER A 18 12.77 -19.66 0.11
C SER A 18 13.07 -18.29 0.73
N GLY A 19 12.25 -17.84 1.67
CA GLY A 19 12.39 -16.61 2.43
C GLY A 19 11.31 -15.57 2.12
N GLN A 20 11.06 -14.71 3.09
CA GLN A 20 10.07 -13.63 3.01
C GLN A 20 10.60 -12.34 3.63
N VAL A 21 10.07 -11.19 3.21
CA VAL A 21 10.26 -9.90 3.86
C VAL A 21 8.90 -9.28 4.15
N PHE A 22 8.73 -8.75 5.36
CA PHE A 22 7.50 -8.10 5.82
C PHE A 22 7.74 -6.61 6.00
N ILE A 23 6.82 -5.78 5.50
CA ILE A 23 6.85 -4.33 5.66
C ILE A 23 5.86 -3.94 6.74
N PHE A 24 6.35 -3.28 7.78
CA PHE A 24 5.57 -2.75 8.88
C PHE A 24 5.59 -1.23 8.82
N ARG A 25 4.41 -0.64 8.72
CA ARG A 25 4.25 0.81 8.66
C ARG A 25 4.33 1.44 10.05
N GLY A 26 4.98 2.58 10.16
CA GLY A 26 4.98 3.41 11.35
C GLY A 26 3.67 4.20 11.51
N GLN A 27 3.25 4.41 12.76
CA GLN A 27 2.14 5.27 13.17
C GLN A 27 2.56 6.19 14.32
N SER A 28 1.66 7.06 14.78
CA SER A 28 1.92 8.00 15.88
C SER A 28 2.30 7.30 17.19
N GLU A 29 1.78 6.09 17.41
CA GLU A 29 1.97 5.30 18.63
C GLU A 29 3.06 4.23 18.51
N GLY A 30 3.85 4.24 17.44
CA GLY A 30 4.90 3.24 17.20
C GLY A 30 4.70 2.48 15.89
N LEU A 31 4.88 1.16 15.90
CA LEU A 31 4.79 0.33 14.69
C LEU A 31 3.43 -0.36 14.61
N MET A 32 2.83 -0.43 13.42
CA MET A 32 1.66 -1.28 13.22
C MET A 32 2.02 -2.75 13.49
N PRO A 33 1.23 -3.51 14.27
CA PRO A 33 1.56 -4.90 14.63
C PRO A 33 1.34 -5.88 13.47
N VAL A 34 0.58 -5.49 12.46
CA VAL A 34 0.29 -6.30 11.27
C VAL A 34 1.05 -5.72 10.09
N PRO A 35 1.80 -6.54 9.33
CA PRO A 35 2.53 -6.04 8.16
C PRO A 35 1.55 -5.58 7.08
N THR A 36 1.83 -4.43 6.46
CA THR A 36 1.02 -3.88 5.37
C THR A 36 1.37 -4.51 4.03
N GLN A 37 2.56 -5.09 3.90
CA GLN A 37 3.00 -5.77 2.69
C GLN A 37 3.89 -6.96 3.03
N ARG A 38 3.79 -8.01 2.21
CA ARG A 38 4.63 -9.20 2.26
C ARG A 38 5.27 -9.42 0.90
N LEU A 39 6.60 -9.54 0.89
CA LEU A 39 7.41 -9.87 -0.28
C LEU A 39 7.84 -11.32 -0.15
N ASN A 40 7.38 -12.18 -1.05
CA ASN A 40 7.87 -13.56 -1.15
C ASN A 40 9.14 -13.58 -1.99
N SER A 41 10.07 -14.49 -1.68
CA SER A 41 11.24 -14.72 -2.53
C SER A 41 10.81 -14.97 -3.98
N PRO A 42 11.39 -14.25 -4.95
CA PRO A 42 11.23 -14.57 -6.37
C PRO A 42 12.21 -15.67 -6.84
N PHE A 43 13.05 -16.20 -5.93
CA PHE A 43 14.09 -17.16 -6.23
C PHE A 43 13.75 -18.54 -5.61
N PRO A 44 14.12 -19.64 -6.29
CA PRO A 44 13.86 -20.99 -5.79
C PRO A 44 14.60 -21.26 -4.47
N SER A 45 14.00 -22.06 -3.61
CA SER A 45 14.57 -22.48 -2.33
C SER A 45 15.81 -23.36 -2.50
N PRO A 46 16.83 -23.25 -1.60
CA PRO A 46 16.93 -22.32 -0.48
C PRO A 46 17.63 -21.00 -0.88
N ALA A 47 16.86 -19.91 -1.02
CA ALA A 47 17.41 -18.62 -1.43
C ALA A 47 17.95 -17.77 -0.27
N ALA A 48 17.50 -18.04 0.97
CA ALA A 48 17.74 -17.18 2.13
C ALA A 48 17.33 -15.72 1.88
N PHE A 49 16.24 -15.51 1.15
CA PHE A 49 15.74 -14.18 0.77
C PHE A 49 15.31 -13.39 2.00
N GLY A 50 15.87 -12.19 2.18
CA GLY A 50 15.61 -11.36 3.36
C GLY A 50 16.66 -11.48 4.46
N PHE A 51 17.76 -12.22 4.24
CA PHE A 51 18.86 -12.32 5.21
C PHE A 51 19.60 -11.00 5.42
N ALA A 52 19.79 -10.24 4.34
CA ALA A 52 20.36 -8.91 4.38
C ALA A 52 19.40 -7.91 3.73
N LEU A 53 19.16 -6.78 4.39
CA LEU A 53 18.26 -5.73 3.94
C LEU A 53 18.97 -4.39 3.96
N ARG A 54 18.68 -3.55 2.97
CA ARG A 54 19.07 -2.13 3.00
C ARG A 54 17.98 -1.28 2.37
N GLY A 55 17.47 -0.30 3.10
CA GLY A 55 16.50 0.67 2.58
C GLY A 55 16.90 2.11 2.90
N ALA A 56 15.89 2.98 3.03
CA ALA A 56 16.05 4.39 3.39
C ALA A 56 16.88 5.22 2.38
N THR A 57 17.00 4.75 1.14
CA THR A 57 17.67 5.46 0.03
C THR A 57 16.80 5.34 -1.20
N ASP A 58 16.55 6.47 -1.87
CA ASP A 58 15.88 6.53 -3.17
C ASP A 58 16.94 6.32 -4.27
N LEU A 59 16.83 5.24 -5.04
CA LEU A 59 17.80 4.86 -6.07
C LEU A 59 17.39 5.36 -7.47
N ASP A 60 16.10 5.64 -7.69
CA ASP A 60 15.57 6.04 -9.00
C ASP A 60 15.12 7.51 -9.07
N GLY A 61 15.23 8.25 -7.97
CA GLY A 61 14.99 9.69 -7.90
C GLY A 61 13.51 10.07 -7.87
N ASN A 62 12.63 9.14 -7.49
CA ASN A 62 11.19 9.37 -7.47
C ASN A 62 10.65 10.00 -6.17
N GLY A 63 11.52 10.21 -5.18
CA GLY A 63 11.21 10.80 -3.87
C GLY A 63 10.79 9.79 -2.80
N TYR A 64 10.78 8.49 -3.09
CA TYR A 64 10.40 7.42 -2.16
C TYR A 64 11.58 6.46 -1.95
N PRO A 65 11.92 6.10 -0.70
CA PRO A 65 12.99 5.14 -0.44
C PRO A 65 12.71 3.76 -1.02
N ASP A 66 13.72 3.17 -1.64
CA ASP A 66 13.71 1.80 -2.16
C ASP A 66 14.21 0.80 -1.12
N LEU A 67 14.07 -0.49 -1.45
CA LEU A 67 14.53 -1.61 -0.62
C LEU A 67 15.35 -2.62 -1.44
N LEU A 68 16.58 -2.85 -1.00
CA LEU A 68 17.46 -3.92 -1.44
C LEU A 68 17.27 -5.14 -0.53
N VAL A 69 17.08 -6.31 -1.14
CA VAL A 69 16.92 -7.59 -0.44
C VAL A 69 17.95 -8.60 -0.95
N GLY A 70 18.84 -9.02 -0.06
CA GLY A 70 19.80 -10.08 -0.33
C GLY A 70 19.18 -11.47 -0.25
N ALA A 71 19.57 -12.34 -1.17
CA ALA A 71 19.24 -13.76 -1.20
C ALA A 71 20.53 -14.54 -1.51
N TYR A 72 21.38 -14.68 -0.49
CA TYR A 72 22.73 -15.23 -0.68
C TYR A 72 22.71 -16.70 -1.12
N GLY A 73 21.68 -17.48 -0.73
CA GLY A 73 21.54 -18.87 -1.16
C GLY A 73 21.24 -19.01 -2.66
N ALA A 74 20.81 -17.92 -3.31
CA ALA A 74 20.57 -17.86 -4.75
C ALA A 74 21.63 -17.06 -5.52
N ASP A 75 22.66 -16.51 -4.85
CA ASP A 75 23.62 -15.56 -5.43
C ASP A 75 22.94 -14.35 -6.10
N LYS A 76 21.89 -13.82 -5.47
CA LYS A 76 21.10 -12.69 -6.00
C LYS A 76 20.85 -11.59 -4.98
N VAL A 77 20.57 -10.41 -5.53
CA VAL A 77 19.98 -9.27 -4.82
C VAL A 77 18.75 -8.84 -5.61
N ALA A 78 17.61 -8.67 -4.93
CA ALA A 78 16.41 -8.08 -5.49
C ALA A 78 16.32 -6.60 -5.10
N VAL A 79 15.81 -5.77 -6.00
CA VAL A 79 15.54 -4.34 -5.77
C VAL A 79 14.04 -4.12 -5.86
N TYR A 80 13.44 -3.60 -4.79
CA TYR A 80 12.04 -3.20 -4.73
C TYR A 80 11.96 -1.69 -4.68
N ARG A 81 11.27 -1.10 -5.65
CA ARG A 81 11.16 0.36 -5.76
C ARG A 81 9.97 0.91 -4.98
N GLY A 82 10.20 1.97 -4.21
CA GLY A 82 9.13 2.74 -3.58
C GLY A 82 8.26 3.39 -4.66
N GLN A 83 6.94 3.34 -4.49
CA GLN A 83 6.01 3.95 -5.44
C GLN A 83 5.32 5.17 -4.85
N PRO A 84 5.03 6.21 -5.66
CA PRO A 84 4.27 7.36 -5.21
C PRO A 84 2.90 6.99 -4.61
N VAL A 85 2.59 7.52 -3.44
CA VAL A 85 1.32 7.29 -2.74
C VAL A 85 0.35 8.43 -3.03
N VAL A 86 -0.76 8.13 -3.68
CA VAL A 86 -1.82 9.11 -3.99
C VAL A 86 -2.83 9.15 -2.86
N VAL A 87 -2.98 10.32 -2.22
CA VAL A 87 -4.00 10.55 -1.19
C VAL A 87 -5.25 11.12 -1.85
N ALA A 88 -6.23 10.26 -2.12
CA ALA A 88 -7.53 10.68 -2.66
C ALA A 88 -8.41 11.26 -1.53
N ARG A 89 -8.97 12.45 -1.77
CA ARG A 89 -9.97 13.08 -0.90
C ARG A 89 -11.28 13.19 -1.67
N THR A 90 -12.36 12.67 -1.10
CA THR A 90 -13.67 12.69 -1.71
C THR A 90 -14.64 13.47 -0.82
N GLN A 91 -15.56 14.18 -1.45
CA GLN A 91 -16.64 14.89 -0.77
C GLN A 91 -17.93 14.66 -1.55
N LEU A 92 -18.98 14.27 -0.83
CA LEU A 92 -20.32 14.16 -1.35
C LEU A 92 -21.20 15.17 -0.61
N SER A 93 -21.86 16.04 -1.36
CA SER A 93 -22.81 17.02 -0.81
C SER A 93 -24.20 16.63 -1.26
N VAL A 94 -25.07 16.34 -0.30
CA VAL A 94 -26.50 16.08 -0.52
C VAL A 94 -27.30 16.93 0.47
N PRO A 95 -28.54 17.31 0.14
CA PRO A 95 -29.42 17.96 1.11
C PRO A 95 -29.66 17.06 2.33
N ASP A 96 -29.79 17.67 3.51
CA ASP A 96 -30.09 16.93 4.76
C ASP A 96 -31.51 16.34 4.78
N GLY A 97 -32.39 16.83 3.89
CA GLY A 97 -33.74 16.31 3.71
C GLY A 97 -34.36 16.81 2.41
N LEU A 98 -35.26 16.00 1.86
CA LEU A 98 -36.03 16.32 0.66
C LEU A 98 -37.46 16.68 1.04
N ASN A 99 -38.01 17.74 0.46
CA ASN A 99 -39.41 18.12 0.65
C ASN A 99 -40.23 17.73 -0.59
N PRO A 100 -41.08 16.67 -0.53
CA PRO A 100 -41.85 16.20 -1.68
C PRO A 100 -42.83 17.24 -2.24
N LYS A 101 -43.18 18.26 -1.45
CA LYS A 101 -44.05 19.36 -1.90
C LYS A 101 -43.34 20.36 -2.80
N ILE A 102 -42.01 20.38 -2.82
CA ILE A 102 -41.21 21.24 -3.68
C ILE A 102 -40.90 20.47 -4.97
N GLN A 103 -41.69 20.67 -6.02
CA GLN A 103 -41.52 20.00 -7.31
C GLN A 103 -40.76 20.89 -8.32
N ALA A 104 -39.49 21.16 -8.01
CA ALA A 104 -38.68 22.13 -8.74
C ALA A 104 -38.09 21.60 -10.07
N CYS A 105 -38.15 20.29 -10.32
CA CYS A 105 -37.57 19.67 -11.53
C CYS A 105 -38.66 19.17 -12.47
N VAL A 106 -38.35 19.09 -13.78
CA VAL A 106 -39.25 18.58 -14.82
C VAL A 106 -38.64 17.37 -15.50
N VAL A 107 -39.41 16.29 -15.62
CA VAL A 107 -39.00 15.06 -16.28
C VAL A 107 -39.03 15.25 -17.81
N PRO A 108 -37.90 15.07 -18.53
CA PRO A 108 -37.84 15.37 -19.97
C PRO A 108 -38.80 14.58 -20.86
N SER A 109 -39.15 13.34 -20.49
CA SER A 109 -39.97 12.45 -21.32
C SER A 109 -41.48 12.64 -21.17
N SER A 110 -41.93 13.08 -19.99
CA SER A 110 -43.36 13.19 -19.65
C SER A 110 -43.81 14.62 -19.37
N GLY A 111 -42.86 15.55 -19.15
CA GLY A 111 -43.15 16.91 -18.69
C GLY A 111 -43.65 16.98 -17.24
N ALA A 112 -43.59 15.87 -16.49
CA ALA A 112 -44.06 15.83 -15.11
C ALA A 112 -43.12 16.61 -14.17
N HIS A 113 -43.70 17.38 -13.24
CA HIS A 113 -42.97 18.06 -12.18
C HIS A 113 -42.68 17.11 -11.01
N VAL A 114 -41.44 17.08 -10.53
CA VAL A 114 -40.95 16.18 -9.47
C VAL A 114 -40.08 16.90 -8.45
N SER A 115 -40.05 16.39 -7.21
CA SER A 115 -39.15 16.87 -6.18
C SER A 115 -37.74 16.33 -6.36
N TRP A 116 -36.74 17.11 -5.95
CA TRP A 116 -35.33 16.72 -5.93
C TRP A 116 -34.73 16.93 -4.55
#